data_AF-A0A7K7NY69-F1
#
_entry.id   AF-A0A7K7NY69-F1
#
_cell.length_a   1.000
_cell.length_b   1.000
_cell.length_c   1.000
_cell.angle_alpha   90.00
_cell.angle_beta   90.00
_cell.angle_gamma   90.00
#
_symmetry.space_group_name_H-M   'P 1'
#
loop_
_entity.id
_entity.type
_entity.pdbx_description
1 polymer ?
#
loop_
_entity_poly.entity_id
_entity_poly.type
_entity_poly.pdbx_seq_one_letter_code
_entity_poly.pdbx_strand_id
1 'polypeptide(L)'
;EHSPAFDMWRDYLGLAAVLATLPQEREDAGDGEEAAASPIAPEAASASPGKSLCAFCKHNGEAKHVYSGHNLRDAGGRVQCPVLRSYVCPQCGATQDRAHTKRFCPLTRHGYTSVYSHSARNSAGKRVTG
;
A
#
# COMPACT_ATOMS: atom_id res chain seq x y z
N GLU A 1 -29.48 10.35 30.07
CA GLU A 1 -29.44 10.52 28.61
C GLU A 1 -28.19 9.82 28.10
N HIS A 2 -28.32 8.71 27.39
CA HIS A 2 -27.17 7.96 26.88
C HIS A 2 -26.89 8.44 25.45
N SER A 3 -25.83 9.23 25.27
CA SER A 3 -25.32 9.56 23.94
C SER A 3 -24.94 8.24 23.26
N PRO A 4 -25.42 7.96 22.04
CA PRO A 4 -25.03 6.74 21.33
C PRO A 4 -23.50 6.75 21.15
N ALA A 5 -22.88 5.58 21.33
CA ALA A 5 -21.45 5.44 21.13
C ALA A 5 -21.12 5.82 19.68
N PHE A 6 -20.24 6.81 19.51
CA PHE A 6 -19.72 7.21 18.21
C PHE A 6 -19.00 6.02 17.58
N ASP A 7 -19.56 5.50 16.49
CA ASP A 7 -19.00 4.37 15.77
C ASP A 7 -18.13 4.92 14.65
N MET A 8 -16.82 4.80 14.84
CA MET A 8 -15.82 5.40 13.96
C MET A 8 -16.00 5.02 12.49
N TRP A 9 -16.56 3.84 12.19
CA TRP A 9 -16.73 3.39 10.81
C TRP A 9 -18.04 3.91 10.21
N ARG A 10 -19.10 4.02 11.01
CA ARG A 10 -20.38 4.54 10.55
C ARG A 10 -20.36 6.06 10.42
N ASP A 11 -19.77 6.75 11.38
CA ASP A 11 -19.90 8.20 11.52
C ASP A 11 -18.77 8.98 10.84
N TYR A 12 -17.54 8.46 10.81
CA TYR A 12 -16.40 9.16 10.19
C TYR A 12 -16.20 8.81 8.72
N LEU A 13 -16.44 7.55 8.34
CA LEU A 13 -16.24 7.07 6.98
C LEU A 13 -17.54 6.98 6.17
N GLY A 14 -18.69 7.19 6.80
CA GLY A 14 -20.00 7.18 6.13
C GLY A 14 -20.36 5.82 5.52
N LEU A 15 -19.79 4.72 6.01
CA LEU A 15 -20.03 3.37 5.45
C LEU A 15 -21.51 2.98 5.43
N ALA A 16 -22.31 3.49 6.37
CA ALA A 16 -23.76 3.27 6.39
C ALA A 16 -24.47 3.84 5.15
N ALA A 17 -24.03 5.00 4.65
CA ALA A 17 -24.57 5.59 3.43
C ALA A 17 -24.16 4.79 2.19
N VAL A 18 -22.91 4.29 2.16
CA VAL A 18 -22.42 3.45 1.06
C VAL A 18 -23.21 2.13 0.99
N LEU A 19 -23.41 1.44 2.11
CA LEU A 19 -24.21 0.21 2.16
C LEU A 19 -25.66 0.42 1.71
N ALA A 20 -26.28 1.57 2.04
CA ALA A 20 -27.63 1.90 1.60
C ALA A 20 -27.75 2.14 0.08
N THR A 21 -26.64 2.45 -0.59
CA THR A 21 -26.60 2.67 -2.05
C THR A 21 -26.21 1.43 -2.86
N LEU A 22 -25.79 0.35 -2.20
CA LEU A 22 -25.53 -0.90 -2.90
C LEU A 22 -26.86 -1.53 -3.32
N PRO A 23 -27.04 -1.86 -4.61
CA PRO A 23 -28.20 -2.62 -5.05
C PRO A 23 -28.24 -3.95 -4.28
N GLN A 24 -29.34 -4.20 -3.57
CA GLN A 24 -29.64 -5.51 -3.03
C GLN A 24 -29.85 -6.42 -4.25
N GLU A 25 -28.83 -7.21 -4.60
CA GLU A 25 -28.94 -8.21 -5.66
C GLU A 25 -30.14 -9.09 -5.33
N ARG A 26 -31.14 -8.96 -6.19
CA ARG A 26 -32.39 -9.69 -6.12
C ARG A 26 -32.03 -11.08 -6.59
N GLU A 27 -32.03 -12.04 -5.67
CA GLU A 27 -32.03 -13.44 -6.03
C GLU A 27 -33.33 -13.73 -6.76
N ASP A 28 -33.33 -13.60 -8.09
CA ASP A 28 -34.38 -14.16 -8.94
C ASP A 28 -33.77 -14.56 -10.29
N ALA A 29 -33.97 -15.82 -10.63
CA ALA A 29 -33.41 -16.50 -11.79
C ALA A 29 -34.08 -16.02 -13.10
N GLY A 30 -33.28 -15.85 -14.16
CA GLY A 30 -33.79 -15.63 -15.52
C GLY A 30 -32.68 -15.61 -16.57
N ASP A 31 -32.79 -16.54 -17.52
CA ASP A 31 -31.89 -16.86 -18.63
C ASP A 31 -31.67 -15.74 -19.68
N GLY A 32 -30.50 -15.77 -20.35
CA GLY A 32 -30.41 -15.56 -21.81
C GLY A 32 -29.93 -14.21 -22.39
N GLU A 33 -28.70 -14.25 -22.90
CA GLU A 33 -28.16 -13.65 -24.15
C GLU A 33 -27.83 -12.14 -24.37
N GLU A 34 -26.57 -11.95 -24.78
CA GLU A 34 -25.97 -11.03 -25.80
C GLU A 34 -26.20 -9.51 -25.81
N ALA A 35 -25.11 -8.73 -25.69
CA ALA A 35 -24.48 -8.08 -26.85
C ALA A 35 -23.23 -7.26 -26.48
N ALA A 36 -22.32 -7.21 -27.44
CA ALA A 36 -21.00 -6.61 -27.44
C ALA A 36 -20.88 -5.14 -26.99
N ALA A 37 -19.81 -4.85 -26.26
CA ALA A 37 -19.06 -3.59 -26.40
C ALA A 37 -17.61 -3.79 -25.95
N SER A 38 -16.67 -3.63 -26.88
CA SER A 38 -15.22 -3.70 -26.69
C SER A 38 -14.71 -2.66 -25.68
N PRO A 39 -13.60 -2.94 -24.98
CA PRO A 39 -12.67 -1.89 -24.60
C PRO A 39 -11.33 -2.05 -25.31
N ILE A 40 -10.96 -0.94 -25.95
CA ILE A 40 -9.63 -0.64 -26.47
C ILE A 40 -8.62 -0.58 -25.30
N ALA A 41 -7.39 -0.95 -25.62
CA ALA A 41 -6.23 -1.22 -24.76
C ALA A 41 -5.91 -0.18 -23.66
N PRO A 42 -5.05 -0.54 -22.68
CA PRO A 42 -3.64 -0.27 -22.92
C PRO A 42 -2.76 -1.52 -22.79
N GLU A 43 -2.04 -1.82 -23.87
CA GLU A 43 -0.82 -2.61 -23.79
C GLU A 43 0.16 -1.86 -22.90
N ALA A 44 0.39 -2.41 -21.71
CA ALA A 44 1.50 -2.03 -20.86
C ALA A 44 2.32 -3.28 -20.54
N ALA A 45 3.55 -3.26 -21.06
CA ALA A 45 4.70 -4.01 -20.61
C ALA A 45 4.64 -5.53 -20.78
N SER A 46 5.01 -5.96 -21.99
CA SER A 46 5.80 -7.17 -22.18
C SER A 46 7.07 -7.11 -21.30
N ALA A 47 7.02 -7.72 -20.12
CA ALA A 47 8.21 -8.08 -19.35
C ALA A 47 8.16 -9.58 -19.08
N SER A 48 8.94 -10.32 -19.87
CA SER A 48 9.21 -11.74 -19.70
C SER A 48 9.49 -12.10 -18.23
N PRO A 49 9.00 -13.25 -17.73
CA PRO A 49 8.93 -13.56 -16.30
C PRO A 49 10.27 -14.04 -15.74
N GLY A 50 11.25 -13.16 -15.69
CA GLY A 50 12.39 -13.31 -14.81
C GLY A 50 11.97 -12.90 -13.40
N LYS A 51 11.27 -13.78 -12.66
CA LYS A 51 10.91 -13.70 -11.22
C LYS A 51 11.27 -12.38 -10.52
N SER A 52 10.56 -11.32 -10.91
CA SER A 52 10.81 -9.96 -10.47
C SER A 52 9.90 -9.70 -9.28
N LEU A 53 10.46 -9.76 -8.06
CA LEU A 53 9.68 -9.63 -6.84
C LEU A 53 10.02 -8.31 -6.13
N CYS A 54 9.06 -7.39 -6.11
CA CYS A 54 9.21 -6.12 -5.42
C CYS A 54 9.03 -6.30 -3.91
N ALA A 55 10.14 -6.21 -3.18
CA ALA A 55 10.13 -6.28 -1.72
C ALA A 55 9.31 -5.16 -1.05
N PHE A 56 9.24 -3.97 -1.66
CA PHE A 56 8.49 -2.84 -1.12
C PHE A 56 6.98 -3.06 -1.18
N CYS A 57 6.45 -3.39 -2.36
CA CYS A 57 5.03 -3.72 -2.52
C CYS A 57 4.64 -4.95 -1.68
N LYS A 58 5.52 -5.96 -1.62
CA LYS A 58 5.30 -7.13 -0.76
C LYS A 58 5.20 -6.75 0.73
N HIS A 59 6.05 -5.83 1.21
CA HIS A 59 6.00 -5.35 2.59
C HIS A 59 4.72 -4.56 2.88
N ASN A 60 4.23 -3.78 1.92
CA ASN A 60 2.99 -3.01 2.05
C ASN A 60 1.72 -3.89 1.99
N GLY A 61 1.85 -5.20 1.76
CA GLY A 61 0.71 -6.11 1.67
C GLY A 61 -0.02 -6.06 0.32
N GLU A 62 0.63 -5.56 -0.72
CA GLU A 62 0.06 -5.53 -2.08
C GLU A 62 -0.24 -6.93 -2.60
N ALA A 63 -1.21 -7.03 -3.50
CA ALA A 63 -1.58 -8.30 -4.11
C ALA A 63 -0.41 -8.95 -4.88
N LYS A 64 -0.42 -10.28 -4.98
CA LYS A 64 0.67 -11.06 -5.62
C LYS A 64 1.01 -10.57 -7.01
N HIS A 65 0.00 -10.34 -7.85
CA HIS A 65 0.18 -9.87 -9.22
C HIS A 65 0.87 -8.49 -9.29
N VAL A 66 0.68 -7.63 -8.29
CA VAL A 66 1.30 -6.30 -8.21
C VAL A 66 2.78 -6.42 -7.90
N TYR A 67 3.14 -7.12 -6.81
CA TYR A 67 4.54 -7.21 -6.41
C TYR A 67 5.36 -8.17 -7.28
N SER A 68 4.74 -9.10 -8.01
CA SER A 68 5.45 -10.00 -8.94
C SER A 68 5.68 -9.43 -10.33
N GLY A 69 5.16 -8.23 -10.62
CA GLY A 69 5.28 -7.59 -11.93
C GLY A 69 6.54 -6.73 -12.11
N HIS A 70 7.32 -6.48 -11.06
CA HIS A 70 8.48 -5.57 -11.12
C HIS A 70 9.49 -5.82 -9.99
N ASN A 71 10.71 -5.28 -10.15
CA ASN A 71 11.74 -5.26 -9.10
C ASN A 71 11.72 -3.93 -8.33
N LEU A 72 12.18 -3.93 -7.08
CA LEU A 72 12.32 -2.69 -6.31
C LEU A 72 13.36 -1.75 -6.92
N ARG A 73 14.53 -2.30 -7.29
CA ARG A 73 15.66 -1.58 -7.89
C ARG A 73 16.26 -2.38 -9.04
N ASP A 74 16.80 -1.66 -10.01
CA ASP A 74 17.60 -2.21 -11.11
C ASP A 74 19.05 -2.51 -10.68
N ALA A 75 19.81 -3.20 -11.53
CA ALA A 75 21.24 -3.44 -11.34
C ALA A 75 22.05 -2.12 -11.18
N GLY A 76 21.59 -1.04 -11.83
CA GLY A 76 22.15 0.30 -11.68
C GLY A 76 21.72 1.06 -10.41
N GLY A 77 20.99 0.42 -9.48
CA GLY A 77 20.55 1.03 -8.21
C GLY A 77 19.36 1.99 -8.32
N ARG A 78 18.86 2.26 -9.54
CA ARG A 78 17.66 3.06 -9.81
C ARG A 78 16.39 2.36 -9.34
N VAL A 79 15.46 3.11 -8.77
CA VAL A 79 14.16 2.57 -8.33
C VAL A 79 13.26 2.27 -9.52
N GLN A 80 12.79 1.02 -9.63
CA GLN A 80 11.84 0.59 -10.68
C GLN A 80 10.40 0.48 -10.18
N CYS A 81 10.19 0.35 -8.87
CA CYS A 81 8.84 0.21 -8.30
C CYS A 81 7.98 1.45 -8.58
N PRO A 82 6.86 1.34 -9.33
CA PRO A 82 6.04 2.49 -9.71
C PRO A 82 5.45 3.21 -8.50
N VAL A 83 5.06 2.47 -7.46
CA VAL A 83 4.55 3.01 -6.19
C VAL A 83 5.60 3.84 -5.47
N LEU A 84 6.85 3.35 -5.40
CA LEU A 84 7.92 4.10 -4.77
C LEU A 84 8.36 5.28 -5.65
N ARG A 85 8.34 5.15 -6.98
CA ARG A 85 8.72 6.22 -7.91
C ARG A 85 7.81 7.44 -7.83
N SER A 86 6.50 7.24 -7.65
CA SER A 86 5.55 8.34 -7.49
C SER A 86 5.65 9.03 -6.13
N TYR A 87 6.32 8.40 -5.15
CA TYR A 87 6.55 9.00 -3.85
C TYR A 87 7.61 10.10 -3.93
N VAL A 88 7.26 11.28 -3.41
CA VAL A 88 8.17 12.41 -3.22
C VAL A 88 8.62 12.43 -1.77
N CYS A 89 9.93 12.32 -1.52
CA CYS A 89 10.45 12.37 -0.15
C CYS A 89 10.17 13.76 0.46
N PRO A 90 9.44 13.86 1.59
CA PRO A 90 9.06 15.14 2.18
C PRO A 90 10.23 15.90 2.82
N GLN A 91 11.40 15.27 2.97
CA GLN A 91 12.58 15.91 3.56
C GLN A 91 13.55 16.48 2.52
N CYS A 92 13.73 15.79 1.39
CA CYS A 92 14.71 16.19 0.37
C CYS A 92 14.12 16.40 -1.03
N GLY A 93 12.83 16.11 -1.23
CA GLY A 93 12.14 16.23 -2.52
C GLY A 93 12.50 15.16 -3.55
N ALA A 94 13.36 14.18 -3.23
CA ALA A 94 13.74 13.15 -4.20
C ALA A 94 12.53 12.28 -4.61
N THR A 95 12.45 11.96 -5.91
CA THR A 95 11.38 11.18 -6.53
C THR A 95 11.94 10.32 -7.68
N GLN A 96 11.10 9.53 -8.35
CA GLN A 96 11.45 8.70 -9.51
C GLN A 96 12.64 7.77 -9.23
N ASP A 97 13.73 7.85 -10.00
CA ASP A 97 14.89 6.97 -9.90
C ASP A 97 15.59 7.03 -8.52
N ARG A 98 15.46 8.17 -7.82
CA ARG A 98 16.08 8.42 -6.52
C ARG A 98 15.07 8.39 -5.37
N ALA A 99 13.85 7.94 -5.64
CA ALA A 99 12.80 7.89 -4.63
C ALA A 99 13.19 6.98 -3.45
N HIS A 100 12.74 7.36 -2.26
CA HIS A 100 12.97 6.62 -1.03
C HIS A 100 11.95 7.06 0.02
N THR A 101 11.71 6.20 1.01
CA THR A 101 10.90 6.60 2.17
C THR A 101 11.73 7.47 3.12
N LYS A 102 11.06 8.30 3.92
CA LYS A 102 11.65 9.23 4.90
C LYS A 102 12.83 8.63 5.70
N ARG A 103 12.69 7.36 6.12
CA ARG A 103 13.70 6.65 6.91
C ARG A 103 15.04 6.49 6.17
N PHE A 104 15.00 6.29 4.85
CA PHE A 104 16.19 6.11 4.01
C PHE A 104 16.63 7.41 3.34
N CYS A 105 16.12 8.55 3.79
CA CYS A 105 16.54 9.85 3.27
C CYS A 105 17.98 10.15 3.70
N PRO A 106 18.84 10.60 2.77
CA PRO A 106 20.22 10.97 3.10
C PRO A 106 20.30 12.18 4.04
N LEU A 107 19.24 12.99 4.12
CA LEU A 107 19.12 14.10 5.07
C LEU A 107 18.58 13.67 6.45
N THR A 108 18.07 12.45 6.58
CA THR A 108 17.70 11.90 7.88
C THR A 108 18.97 11.58 8.64
N ARG A 109 19.24 12.35 9.71
CA ARG A 109 20.36 12.09 10.62
C ARG A 109 20.34 10.64 11.07
N HIS A 110 21.52 10.00 11.12
CA HIS A 110 21.71 8.65 11.64
C HIS A 110 21.29 8.59 13.11
N GLY A 111 20.02 8.31 13.35
CA GLY A 111 19.37 8.36 14.66
C GLY A 111 17.86 8.36 14.60
N TYR A 112 17.24 7.97 13.47
CA TYR A 112 15.80 7.76 13.39
C TYR A 112 15.40 6.63 14.34
N THR A 113 14.99 7.01 15.55
CA THR A 113 14.35 6.10 16.49
C THR A 113 12.85 6.13 16.18
N SER A 114 12.27 4.96 15.95
CA SER A 114 10.82 4.87 15.93
C SER A 114 10.33 5.22 17.33
N VAL A 115 9.30 6.05 17.46
CA VAL A 115 8.62 6.26 18.76
C VAL A 115 8.06 4.95 19.34
N TYR A 116 7.90 3.92 18.51
CA TYR A 116 7.52 2.56 18.91
C TYR A 116 8.71 1.64 19.23
N SER A 117 9.95 2.14 19.27
CA SER A 117 11.06 1.34 19.80
C SER A 117 10.84 1.19 21.29
N HIS A 118 10.12 0.15 21.70
CA HIS A 118 10.17 -0.35 23.05
C HIS A 118 11.65 -0.63 23.34
N SER A 119 12.26 0.19 24.21
CA SER A 119 13.56 -0.13 24.80
C SER A 119 13.53 -1.61 25.15
N ALA A 120 14.55 -2.38 24.76
CA ALA A 120 14.61 -3.80 25.08
C ALA A 120 14.42 -3.96 26.59
N ARG A 121 13.21 -4.36 26.97
CA ARG A 121 12.82 -4.69 28.33
C ARG A 121 12.97 -6.19 28.41
N ASN A 122 13.54 -6.67 29.51
CA ASN A 122 13.42 -8.10 29.80
C ASN A 122 11.94 -8.47 29.99
N SER A 123 11.63 -9.77 30.08
CA SER A 123 10.27 -10.28 30.26
C SER A 123 9.53 -9.75 31.51
N ALA A 124 10.23 -9.02 32.39
CA ALA A 124 9.70 -8.34 33.57
C ALA A 124 9.53 -6.81 33.37
N GLY A 125 9.70 -6.28 32.16
CA GLY A 125 9.47 -4.86 31.85
C GLY A 125 10.61 -3.92 32.27
N LYS A 126 11.73 -4.43 32.79
CA LYS A 126 12.83 -3.61 33.33
C LYS A 126 13.79 -3.20 32.20
N ARG A 127 14.13 -1.90 32.16
CA ARG A 127 15.09 -1.33 31.20
C ARG A 127 16.48 -1.89 31.53
N VAL A 128 17.12 -2.57 30.57
CA VAL A 128 18.52 -3.01 30.72
C VAL A 128 19.40 -1.79 30.50
N THR A 129 19.88 -1.17 31.58
CA THR A 129 20.96 -0.20 31.54
C THR A 129 22.27 -0.98 31.48
N GLY A 130 22.95 -0.91 30.33
CA GLY A 130 24.37 -1.24 30.21
C GLY A 130 25.21 0.00 30.47
#